data_AF-A0A7V2XBG4-F1
#
_entry.id   AF-A0A7V2XBG4-F1
#
_cell.length_a   1.000
_cell.length_b   1.000
_cell.length_c   1.000
_cell.angle_alpha   90.00
_cell.angle_beta   90.00
_cell.angle_gamma   90.00
#
_symmetry.space_group_name_H-M   'P 1'
#
loop_
_entity.id
_entity.type
_entity.pdbx_description
1 polymer ?
#
loop_
_entity_poly.entity_id
_entity_poly.type
_entity_poly.pdbx_seq_one_letter_code
_entity_poly.pdbx_strand_id
1 'polypeptide(L)'
;MYELDTEFPPLPGNYIYCKQSEEGQWVPLYVAQTRDMHQRLEGHEKLQDAIEHGATHIHVHFSAAGQAARCTEEHDLITLWRPVCNEQTES
;
A
#
# COMPACT_ATOMS: atom_id res chain seq x y z
N MET A 1 7.93 -4.88 6.44
CA MET A 1 7.61 -5.74 5.30
C MET A 1 7.11 -7.04 5.87
N TYR A 2 5.98 -7.52 5.37
CA TYR A 2 5.24 -8.63 5.93
C TYR A 2 4.54 -9.42 4.81
N GLU A 3 4.10 -10.63 5.11
CA GLU A 3 3.25 -11.42 4.20
C GLU A 3 1.84 -10.80 4.09
N LEU A 4 1.12 -11.06 3.00
CA LEU A 4 -0.18 -10.43 2.73
C LEU A 4 -1.27 -10.77 3.75
N ASP A 5 -1.15 -11.89 4.45
CA ASP A 5 -2.08 -12.36 5.48
C ASP A 5 -1.70 -11.89 6.90
N THR A 6 -0.64 -11.10 7.04
CA THR A 6 -0.21 -10.57 8.33
C THR A 6 -1.27 -9.65 8.93
N GLU A 7 -1.62 -9.92 10.19
CA GLU A 7 -2.52 -9.06 10.97
C GLU A 7 -1.75 -7.89 11.59
N PHE A 8 -2.34 -6.69 11.53
CA PHE A 8 -1.74 -5.47 12.09
C PHE A 8 -2.58 -4.91 13.24
N PRO A 9 -1.95 -4.19 14.19
CA PRO A 9 -2.69 -3.46 15.22
C PRO A 9 -3.52 -2.31 14.61
N PRO A 10 -4.57 -1.82 15.31
CA PRO A 10 -5.46 -0.76 14.83
C PRO A 10 -4.80 0.62 14.92
N LEU A 11 -3.71 0.80 14.17
CA LEU A 11 -2.92 2.02 14.13
C LEU A 11 -3.04 2.68 12.76
N PRO A 12 -3.02 4.02 12.68
CA PRO A 12 -2.99 4.74 11.42
C PRO A 12 -1.64 4.57 10.71
N GLY A 13 -1.65 4.63 9.38
CA GLY A 13 -0.43 4.54 8.59
C GLY A 13 -0.66 4.51 7.09
N ASN A 14 0.44 4.30 6.37
CA ASN A 14 0.49 4.06 4.94
C ASN A 14 0.88 2.61 4.70
N TYR A 15 0.32 2.00 3.66
CA TYR A 15 0.69 0.65 3.26
C TYR A 15 0.87 0.54 1.75
N ILE A 16 1.65 -0.45 1.35
CA ILE A 16 1.99 -0.72 -0.03
C ILE A 16 1.85 -2.22 -0.26
N TYR A 17 0.99 -2.63 -1.20
CA TYR A 17 1.09 -3.97 -1.77
C TYR A 17 2.20 -3.99 -2.81
N CYS A 18 3.12 -4.94 -2.69
CA CYS A 18 4.28 -5.01 -3.56
C CYS A 18 4.63 -6.45 -3.95
N LYS A 19 5.40 -6.55 -5.01
CA LYS A 19 6.05 -7.78 -5.44
C LYS A 19 7.55 -7.63 -5.49
N GLN A 20 8.25 -8.75 -5.44
CA GLN A 20 9.68 -8.77 -5.69
C GLN A 20 9.92 -9.07 -7.18
N SER A 21 10.75 -8.28 -7.85
CA SER A 21 11.20 -8.56 -9.21
C SER A 21 12.18 -9.73 -9.24
N GLU A 22 12.49 -10.26 -10.42
CA GLU A 22 13.49 -11.32 -10.60
C GLU A 22 14.90 -10.88 -10.11
N GLU A 23 15.18 -9.58 -10.14
CA GLU A 23 16.41 -8.98 -9.64
C GLU A 23 16.40 -8.72 -8.12
N GLY A 24 15.32 -9.10 -7.43
CA GLY A 24 15.16 -8.92 -6.00
C GLY A 24 14.67 -7.54 -5.56
N GLN A 25 14.27 -6.66 -6.49
CA GLN A 25 13.81 -5.31 -6.18
C GLN A 25 12.32 -5.29 -5.82
N TRP A 26 11.92 -4.39 -4.93
CA TRP A 26 10.51 -4.21 -4.57
C TRP A 26 9.78 -3.30 -5.56
N VAL A 27 8.74 -3.84 -6.18
CA VAL A 27 7.87 -3.13 -7.12
C VAL A 27 6.54 -2.85 -6.42
N PRO A 28 6.17 -1.59 -6.17
CA PRO A 28 4.89 -1.24 -5.60
C PRO A 28 3.78 -1.44 -6.64
N LEU A 29 2.68 -2.06 -6.21
CA LEU A 29 1.50 -2.34 -7.03
C LEU A 29 0.32 -1.48 -6.61
N TYR A 30 0.18 -1.22 -5.32
CA TYR A 30 -0.84 -0.36 -4.75
C TYR A 30 -0.29 0.37 -3.52
N VAL A 31 -0.62 1.64 -3.35
CA VAL A 31 -0.28 2.47 -2.19
C VAL A 31 -1.56 3.10 -1.66
N ALA A 32 -1.76 3.06 -0.35
CA ALA A 32 -2.82 3.85 0.29
C ALA A 32 -2.50 4.23 1.73
N GLN A 33 -3.27 5.17 2.27
CA GLN A 33 -3.33 5.46 3.70
C GLN A 33 -4.58 4.90 4.37
N THR A 34 -4.46 4.58 5.65
CA THR A 34 -5.59 4.23 6.51
C THR A 34 -5.47 4.88 7.89
N ARG A 35 -6.60 5.05 8.56
CA ARG A 35 -6.68 5.40 9.99
C ARG A 35 -6.57 4.18 10.91
N ASP A 36 -6.74 2.99 10.36
CA ASP A 36 -6.81 1.72 11.06
C ASP A 36 -6.26 0.61 10.17
N MET A 37 -5.08 0.08 10.54
CA MET A 37 -4.43 -1.04 9.85
C MET A 37 -4.97 -2.42 10.25
N HIS A 38 -5.75 -2.51 11.34
CA HIS A 38 -6.42 -3.76 11.74
C HIS A 38 -7.65 -4.02 10.88
N GLN A 39 -8.28 -2.98 10.33
CA GLN A 39 -9.27 -3.15 9.28
C GLN A 39 -8.57 -3.88 8.13
N ARG A 40 -8.85 -5.19 8.00
CA ARG A 40 -8.60 -5.99 6.79
C ARG A 40 -9.02 -5.08 5.65
N LEU A 41 -8.04 -4.50 4.96
CA LEU A 41 -8.22 -3.38 4.05
C LEU A 41 -9.46 -3.65 3.19
N GLU A 42 -10.60 -3.07 3.59
CA GLU A 42 -11.94 -3.65 3.32
C GLU A 42 -12.30 -3.60 1.83
N GLY A 43 -11.46 -2.94 1.02
CA GLY A 43 -11.41 -3.10 -0.42
C GLY A 43 -10.70 -4.39 -0.81
N HIS A 44 -11.37 -5.53 -0.63
CA HIS A 44 -10.95 -6.81 -1.24
C HIS A 44 -10.61 -6.67 -2.72
N GLU A 45 -11.26 -5.73 -3.41
CA GLU A 45 -10.99 -5.37 -4.80
C GLU A 45 -9.52 -4.96 -5.03
N LYS A 46 -8.95 -4.06 -4.22
CA LYS A 46 -7.56 -3.61 -4.42
C LYS A 46 -6.51 -4.63 -3.98
N LEU A 47 -6.81 -5.47 -2.99
CA LEU A 47 -5.96 -6.61 -2.66
C LEU A 47 -5.99 -7.65 -3.79
N GLN A 48 -7.18 -7.97 -4.31
CA GLN A 48 -7.34 -8.92 -5.41
C GLN A 48 -6.65 -8.42 -6.67
N ASP A 49 -6.85 -7.16 -7.06
CA ASP A 49 -6.13 -6.51 -8.16
C ASP A 49 -4.62 -6.64 -7.96
N ALA A 50 -4.11 -6.34 -6.75
CA ALA A 50 -2.69 -6.44 -6.46
C ALA A 50 -2.17 -7.88 -6.56
N ILE A 51 -2.91 -8.88 -6.06
CA ILE A 51 -2.59 -10.30 -6.17
C ILE A 51 -2.54 -10.73 -7.65
N GLU A 52 -3.50 -10.31 -8.47
CA GLU A 52 -3.52 -10.57 -9.91
C GLU A 52 -2.30 -9.96 -10.63
N HIS A 53 -1.76 -8.85 -10.12
CA HIS A 53 -0.51 -8.24 -10.59
C HIS A 53 0.76 -8.83 -9.96
N GLY A 54 0.61 -9.84 -9.09
CA GLY A 54 1.69 -10.63 -8.50
C GLY A 54 2.14 -10.16 -7.12
N ALA A 55 1.30 -9.45 -6.36
CA ALA A 55 1.62 -9.06 -4.99
C ALA A 55 1.98 -10.27 -4.14
N THR A 56 3.04 -10.14 -3.35
CA THR A 56 3.50 -11.17 -2.43
C THR A 56 3.68 -10.64 -1.01
N HIS A 57 3.88 -9.33 -0.87
CA HIS A 57 4.19 -8.70 0.41
C HIS A 57 3.43 -7.39 0.58
N ILE A 58 3.32 -6.98 1.84
CA ILE A 58 2.86 -5.66 2.25
C ILE A 58 3.97 -4.91 2.99
N HIS A 59 4.24 -3.68 2.57
CA HIS A 59 5.06 -2.74 3.33
C HIS A 59 4.13 -1.83 4.11
N VAL A 60 4.43 -1.59 5.39
CA VAL A 60 3.60 -0.78 6.28
C VAL A 60 4.47 0.25 6.96
N HIS A 61 4.01 1.49 6.97
CA HIS A 61 4.56 2.59 7.74
C HIS A 61 3.48 3.13 8.67
N PHE A 62 3.61 2.83 9.97
CA PHE A 62 2.70 3.38 10.98
C PHE A 62 3.03 4.85 11.24
N SER A 63 2.02 5.72 11.19
CA SER A 63 2.22 7.16 11.33
C SER A 63 1.10 7.81 12.16
N ALA A 64 1.49 8.34 13.31
CA ALA A 64 0.63 9.13 14.20
C ALA A 64 0.66 10.64 13.89
N ALA A 65 1.39 11.07 12.86
CA ALA A 65 1.59 12.49 12.50
C ALA A 65 0.34 13.19 11.92
N GLY A 66 -0.82 12.52 11.94
CA GLY A 66 -2.09 13.03 11.44
C GLY A 66 -2.38 12.60 9.99
N GLN A 67 -3.64 12.78 9.57
CA GLN A 67 -4.12 12.36 8.25
C GLN A 67 -3.40 13.10 7.11
N ALA A 68 -3.15 14.40 7.26
CA ALA A 68 -2.50 15.21 6.22
C ALA A 68 -1.12 14.65 5.86
N ALA A 69 -0.30 14.29 6.86
CA ALA A 69 1.01 13.70 6.64
C ALA A 69 0.93 12.37 5.86
N ARG A 70 -0.04 11.51 6.20
CA ARG A 70 -0.26 10.24 5.51
C ARG A 70 -0.74 10.44 4.07
N CYS A 71 -1.62 11.39 3.82
CA CYS A 71 -2.09 11.72 2.46
C CYS A 71 -0.97 12.32 1.61
N THR A 72 -0.10 13.16 2.19
CA THR A 72 1.10 13.66 1.48
C THR A 72 2.03 12.51 1.11
N GLU A 73 2.33 11.61 2.06
CA GLU A 73 3.18 10.44 1.80
C GLU A 73 2.58 9.50 0.74
N GLU A 74 1.28 9.21 0.83
CA GLU A 74 0.54 8.43 -0.18
C GLU A 74 0.67 9.07 -1.56
N HIS A 75 0.40 10.37 -1.68
CA HIS A 75 0.47 11.10 -2.93
C HIS A 75 1.89 11.11 -3.53
N ASP A 76 2.91 11.35 -2.71
CA ASP A 76 4.30 11.35 -3.14
C ASP A 76 4.73 9.98 -3.66
N LEU A 77 4.34 8.90 -2.96
CA LEU A 77 4.62 7.52 -3.36
C LEU A 77 3.89 7.12 -4.65
N ILE A 78 2.62 7.50 -4.81
CA ILE A 78 1.85 7.23 -6.04
C ILE A 78 2.46 8.00 -7.22
N THR A 79 2.81 9.26 -7.02
CA THR A 79 3.41 10.11 -8.08
C THR A 79 4.77 9.58 -8.51
N LEU A 80 5.61 9.17 -7.55
CA LEU A 80 6.96 8.67 -7.80
C LEU A 80 6.95 7.32 -8.52
N TRP A 81 6.14 6.37 -8.04
CA TRP A 81 6.21 4.98 -8.48
C TRP A 81 5.16 4.58 -9.50
N ARG A 82 4.08 5.37 -9.64
CA ARG A 82 2.91 5.09 -10.49
C ARG A 82 2.44 3.62 -10.39
N PRO A 83 2.02 3.17 -9.20
CA PRO A 83 1.61 1.79 -9.00
C PRO A 83 0.41 1.43 -9.89
N VAL A 84 0.43 0.26 -10.51
CA VAL A 84 -0.55 -0.16 -11.52
C VAL A 84 -1.98 -0.28 -10.98
N CYS A 85 -2.16 -0.58 -9.69
CA CYS A 85 -3.47 -0.73 -9.06
C CYS A 85 -4.00 0.57 -8.45
N ASN A 86 -3.22 1.66 -8.44
CA ASN A 86 -3.71 2.98 -8.08
C ASN A 86 -4.35 3.65 -9.30
N GLU A 87 -5.50 4.31 -9.09
CA GLU A 87 -6.09 5.17 -10.11
C GLU A 87 -5.09 6.29 -10.46
N GLN A 88 -4.69 6.34 -11.72
CA GLN A 88 -3.84 7.42 -12.21
C GLN A 88 -4.72 8.65 -12.35
N THR A 89 -4.55 9.62 -11.45
CA THR A 89 -5.18 10.93 -11.63
C THR A 89 -4.39 11.65 -12.73
N GLU A 90 -4.91 11.65 -13.96
CA GLU A 90 -4.38 12.51 -15.02
C GLU A 90 -4.49 13.97 -14.53
N SER A 91 -3.36 14.66 -14.45
CA SER A 91 -3.28 16.09 -14.11
C SER A 91 -3.57 16.96 -15.32
#